data_AF-A0A812LBQ0-F1
#
_entry.id   AF-A0A812LBQ0-F1
#
_cell.length_a   1.000
_cell.length_b   1.000
_cell.length_c   1.000
_cell.angle_alpha   90.00
_cell.angle_beta   90.00
_cell.angle_gamma   90.00
#
_symmetry.space_group_name_H-M   'P 1'
#
loop_
_entity.id
_entity.type
_entity.pdbx_description
1 polymer ?
#
loop_
_entity_poly.entity_id
_entity_poly.type
_entity_poly.pdbx_seq_one_letter_code
_entity_poly.pdbx_strand_id
1 'polypeptide(L)'
;MRQDTTQASKEQPTQKEIRCRRLVAETANPSSRYVGNTPKEELLLEHVREFEDQFVNVYGNRFLFLCPPNEYGVPKFLPTTLRPTHLPYQELYEYKSCARFLADFFNYDELHPADRYPTVVPAPASVLNWQAGDCFDLSIALASLLIGVGYDAYCVSGFAPRFITTRNEARSACPQLDADIEETKEEDKQDGSGRS
;
A
#
# COMPACT_ATOMS: atom_id res chain seq x y z
N MET A 1 -17.26 -13.60 42.32
CA MET A 1 -17.84 -14.03 41.03
C MET A 1 -18.40 -12.81 40.32
N ARG A 2 -17.60 -12.15 39.48
CA ARG A 2 -18.09 -11.22 38.46
C ARG A 2 -17.60 -11.80 37.15
N GLN A 3 -18.55 -12.26 36.33
CA GLN A 3 -18.28 -12.76 35.00
C GLN A 3 -18.17 -11.53 34.09
N ASP A 4 -16.96 -11.19 33.68
CA ASP A 4 -16.74 -10.24 32.59
C ASP A 4 -16.99 -10.98 31.28
N THR A 5 -18.21 -10.88 30.78
CA THR A 5 -18.61 -11.36 29.47
C THR A 5 -18.07 -10.38 28.43
N THR A 6 -16.81 -10.52 28.02
CA THR A 6 -16.29 -9.81 26.84
C THR A 6 -16.94 -10.41 25.60
N GLN A 7 -18.09 -9.85 25.21
CA GLN A 7 -18.67 -10.07 23.89
C GLN A 7 -17.69 -9.51 22.85
N ALA A 8 -16.94 -10.39 22.18
CA ALA A 8 -16.22 -10.04 20.97
C ALA A 8 -17.23 -9.65 19.90
N SER A 9 -17.46 -8.35 19.72
CA SER A 9 -18.15 -7.79 18.57
C SER A 9 -17.44 -8.29 17.31
N LYS A 10 -18.13 -9.07 16.48
CA LYS A 10 -17.62 -9.50 15.17
C LYS A 10 -17.46 -8.24 14.30
N GLU A 11 -16.24 -7.72 14.23
CA GLU A 11 -15.88 -6.64 13.30
C GLU A 11 -16.15 -7.13 11.87
N GLN A 12 -16.76 -6.26 11.06
CA GLN A 12 -17.04 -6.57 9.66
C GLN A 12 -15.72 -6.68 8.90
N PRO A 13 -15.58 -7.65 7.98
CA PRO A 13 -14.35 -7.82 7.22
C PRO A 13 -14.08 -6.58 6.34
N THR A 14 -12.82 -6.18 6.27
CA THR A 14 -12.41 -5.03 5.45
C THR A 14 -12.54 -5.34 3.96
N GLN A 15 -12.63 -4.31 3.10
CA GLN A 15 -12.68 -4.48 1.64
C GLN A 15 -11.48 -5.29 1.14
N LYS A 16 -10.30 -5.04 1.72
CA LYS A 16 -9.08 -5.79 1.42
C LYS A 16 -9.21 -7.28 1.75
N GLU A 17 -9.74 -7.63 2.92
CA GLU A 17 -9.97 -9.03 3.30
C GLU A 17 -10.97 -9.72 2.38
N ILE A 18 -12.01 -9.01 1.95
CA ILE A 18 -12.98 -9.53 0.97
C ILE A 18 -12.28 -9.81 -0.36
N ARG A 19 -11.42 -8.91 -0.85
CA ARG A 19 -10.64 -9.14 -2.08
C ARG A 19 -9.69 -10.33 -1.97
N CYS A 20 -9.02 -10.50 -0.82
CA CYS A 20 -8.15 -11.66 -0.58
C CYS A 20 -8.96 -12.97 -0.62
N ARG A 21 -10.10 -13.04 0.10
CA ARG A 21 -10.98 -14.22 0.11
C ARG A 21 -11.49 -14.55 -1.29
N ARG A 22 -11.90 -13.53 -2.06
CA ARG A 22 -12.35 -13.70 -3.43
C ARG A 22 -11.24 -14.24 -4.32
N LEU A 23 -10.04 -13.68 -4.25
CA LEU A 23 -8.89 -14.14 -5.02
C LEU A 23 -8.59 -15.63 -4.75
N VAL A 24 -8.58 -16.04 -3.48
CA VAL A 24 -8.35 -17.43 -3.08
C VAL A 24 -9.45 -18.35 -3.63
N ALA A 25 -10.71 -17.91 -3.64
CA ALA A 25 -11.83 -18.70 -4.15
C ALA A 25 -11.84 -18.82 -5.69
N GLU A 26 -11.47 -17.75 -6.40
CA GLU A 26 -11.49 -17.69 -7.87
C GLU A 26 -10.25 -18.36 -8.50
N THR A 27 -9.12 -18.36 -7.79
CA THR A 27 -7.86 -18.89 -8.33
C THR A 27 -7.75 -20.39 -8.11
N ALA A 28 -8.12 -21.20 -9.11
CA ALA A 28 -8.04 -22.66 -9.02
C ALA A 28 -6.59 -23.19 -8.91
N ASN A 29 -5.63 -22.54 -9.59
CA ASN A 29 -4.22 -22.96 -9.63
C ASN A 29 -3.28 -21.75 -9.37
N PRO A 30 -3.13 -21.31 -8.11
CA PRO A 30 -2.23 -20.22 -7.77
C PRO A 30 -0.77 -20.62 -7.96
N SER A 31 0.09 -19.64 -8.29
CA SER A 31 1.52 -19.88 -8.34
C SER A 31 2.04 -20.35 -6.99
N SER A 32 2.88 -21.39 -6.98
CA SER A 32 3.47 -21.97 -5.77
C SER A 32 4.18 -20.93 -4.89
N ARG A 33 4.68 -19.85 -5.48
CA ARG A 33 5.35 -18.74 -4.78
C ARG A 33 4.46 -18.02 -3.77
N TYR A 34 3.15 -18.03 -4.00
CA TYR A 34 2.19 -17.34 -3.15
C TYR A 34 1.62 -18.26 -2.06
N VAL A 35 1.57 -19.57 -2.32
CA VAL A 35 0.95 -20.56 -1.43
C VAL A 35 1.97 -21.33 -0.60
N GLY A 36 3.27 -21.14 -0.86
CA GLY A 36 4.33 -21.75 -0.07
C GLY A 36 5.57 -20.89 0.06
N ASN A 37 6.44 -21.33 0.97
CA ASN A 37 7.79 -20.83 1.14
C ASN A 37 8.77 -21.81 0.51
N THR A 38 9.79 -21.28 -0.15
CA THR A 38 10.97 -22.04 -0.55
C THR A 38 11.82 -22.37 0.68
N PRO A 39 12.72 -23.36 0.63
CA PRO A 39 13.62 -23.67 1.75
C PRO A 39 14.47 -22.48 2.21
N LYS A 40 14.81 -21.57 1.29
CA LYS A 40 15.54 -20.33 1.62
C LYS A 40 14.67 -19.32 2.36
N GLU A 41 13.40 -19.19 1.96
CA GLU A 41 12.44 -18.33 2.66
C GLU A 41 12.16 -18.88 4.06
N GLU A 42 12.01 -20.20 4.21
CA GLU A 42 11.76 -20.82 5.51
C GLU A 42 12.94 -20.61 6.46
N LEU A 43 14.18 -20.86 5.99
CA LEU A 43 15.39 -20.57 6.76
C LEU A 43 15.45 -19.09 7.17
N LEU A 44 15.08 -18.17 6.28
CA LEU A 44 15.04 -16.75 6.59
C LEU A 44 13.99 -16.43 7.66
N LEU A 45 12.81 -17.03 7.60
CA LEU A 45 11.75 -16.85 8.60
C LEU A 45 12.20 -17.37 9.98
N GLU A 46 12.93 -18.48 10.03
CA GLU A 46 13.55 -18.98 11.27
C GLU A 46 14.52 -17.94 11.87
N HIS A 47 15.42 -17.38 11.07
CA HIS A 47 16.36 -16.34 11.53
C HIS A 47 15.64 -15.07 11.98
N VAL A 48 14.58 -14.66 11.29
CA VAL A 48 13.78 -13.48 11.68
C VAL A 48 13.09 -13.74 13.02
N ARG A 49 12.55 -14.94 13.25
CA ARG A 49 11.94 -15.31 14.53
C ARG A 49 12.94 -15.28 15.68
N GLU A 50 14.13 -15.84 15.47
CA GLU A 50 15.21 -15.78 16.45
C GLU A 50 15.62 -14.33 16.76
N PHE A 51 15.67 -13.48 15.74
CA PHE A 51 15.93 -12.04 15.91
C PHE A 51 14.83 -11.36 16.72
N GLU A 52 13.55 -11.65 16.47
CA GLU A 52 12.43 -11.10 17.24
C GLU A 52 12.53 -11.48 18.72
N ASP A 53 12.81 -12.75 19.02
CA ASP A 53 12.98 -13.23 20.40
C ASP A 53 14.15 -12.51 21.10
N GLN A 54 15.29 -12.37 20.42
CA GLN A 54 16.44 -11.63 20.93
C GLN A 54 16.13 -10.14 21.14
N PHE A 55 15.41 -9.54 20.19
CA PHE A 55 15.03 -8.14 20.25
C PHE A 55 14.11 -7.86 21.44
N VAL A 56 13.11 -8.71 21.67
CA VAL A 56 12.19 -8.57 22.81
C VAL A 56 12.93 -8.75 24.14
N ASN A 57 13.89 -9.68 24.20
CA ASN A 57 14.72 -9.87 25.39
C ASN A 57 15.58 -8.65 25.74
N VAL A 58 16.10 -7.92 24.74
CA VAL A 58 16.97 -6.76 24.93
C VAL A 58 16.20 -5.46 25.11
N TYR A 59 15.14 -5.24 24.32
CA TYR A 59 14.43 -3.95 24.21
C TYR A 59 13.02 -3.98 24.80
N GLY A 60 12.58 -5.12 25.34
CA GLY A 60 11.25 -5.33 25.90
C GLY A 60 10.18 -5.58 24.83
N ASN A 61 8.91 -5.53 25.23
CA ASN A 61 7.76 -5.88 24.40
C ASN A 61 7.39 -4.77 23.38
N ARG A 62 8.30 -4.45 22.46
CA ARG A 62 8.05 -3.56 21.32
C ARG A 62 7.67 -4.41 20.11
N PHE A 63 6.53 -4.09 19.49
CA PHE A 63 6.04 -4.83 18.34
C PHE A 63 6.91 -4.62 17.10
N LEU A 64 7.30 -5.71 16.44
CA LEU A 64 8.00 -5.71 15.17
C LEU A 64 7.04 -6.23 14.08
N PHE A 65 6.85 -5.43 13.03
CA PHE A 65 6.03 -5.82 11.89
C PHE A 65 6.94 -6.36 10.78
N LEU A 66 7.36 -7.63 10.87
CA LEU A 66 8.34 -8.21 9.94
C LEU A 66 7.77 -9.23 8.97
N CYS A 67 6.92 -10.14 9.46
CA CYS A 67 6.46 -11.31 8.69
C CYS A 67 4.92 -11.41 8.60
N PRO A 68 4.21 -10.39 8.10
CA PRO A 68 2.77 -10.49 7.90
C PRO A 68 2.43 -11.56 6.85
N PRO A 69 1.23 -12.16 6.93
CA PRO A 69 0.76 -13.06 5.89
C PRO A 69 0.43 -12.31 4.61
N ASN A 70 0.63 -12.98 3.49
CA ASN A 70 0.20 -12.52 2.18
C ASN A 70 -1.30 -12.81 1.93
N GLU A 71 -1.79 -12.51 0.72
CA GLU A 71 -3.19 -12.70 0.32
C GLU A 71 -3.68 -14.16 0.34
N TYR A 72 -2.77 -15.14 0.44
CA TYR A 72 -3.08 -16.58 0.62
C TYR A 72 -2.84 -17.07 2.06
N GLY A 73 -2.51 -16.17 2.99
CA GLY A 73 -2.26 -16.52 4.39
C GLY A 73 -0.85 -17.04 4.69
N VAL A 74 0.08 -16.96 3.74
CA VAL A 74 1.46 -17.43 3.92
C VAL A 74 2.32 -16.30 4.49
N PRO A 75 3.02 -16.51 5.63
CA PRO A 75 3.89 -15.49 6.21
C PRO A 75 5.06 -15.20 5.27
N LYS A 76 5.27 -13.91 4.97
CA LYS A 76 6.37 -13.45 4.13
C LYS A 76 7.13 -12.34 4.84
N PHE A 77 8.46 -12.43 4.84
CA PHE A 77 9.30 -11.36 5.34
C PHE A 77 9.13 -10.13 4.46
N LEU A 78 8.75 -8.97 5.03
CA LEU A 78 8.35 -7.77 4.28
C LEU A 78 9.31 -7.37 3.16
N PRO A 79 10.64 -7.30 3.36
CA PRO A 79 11.57 -6.99 2.28
C PRO A 79 11.50 -7.95 1.07
N THR A 80 11.03 -9.18 1.26
CA THR A 80 10.86 -10.14 0.14
C THR A 80 9.61 -9.88 -0.70
N THR A 81 8.67 -9.06 -0.22
CA THR A 81 7.48 -8.64 -0.98
C THR A 81 7.82 -7.56 -2.01
N LEU A 82 8.87 -6.77 -1.76
CA LEU A 82 9.42 -5.79 -2.70
C LEU A 82 10.13 -6.49 -3.85
N ARG A 83 9.36 -6.84 -4.89
CA ARG A 83 9.89 -7.40 -6.13
C ARG A 83 9.98 -6.31 -7.19
N PRO A 84 11.08 -6.20 -7.96
CA PRO A 84 11.13 -5.27 -9.08
C PRO A 84 10.02 -5.58 -10.09
N THR A 85 9.15 -4.60 -10.34
CA THR A 85 8.07 -4.70 -11.33
C THR A 85 8.30 -3.68 -12.42
N HIS A 86 8.47 -4.11 -13.66
CA HIS A 86 8.70 -3.23 -14.80
C HIS A 86 7.50 -3.26 -15.74
N LEU A 87 6.88 -2.11 -15.96
CA LEU A 87 5.78 -1.94 -16.91
C LEU A 87 6.28 -1.22 -18.17
N PRO A 88 5.78 -1.57 -19.38
CA PRO A 88 6.25 -0.99 -20.64
C PRO A 88 5.65 0.40 -20.93
N TYR A 89 5.51 1.25 -19.91
CA TYR A 89 4.97 2.61 -20.01
C TYR A 89 6.04 3.61 -19.58
N GLN A 90 6.48 4.47 -20.50
CA GLN A 90 7.58 5.41 -20.26
C GLN A 90 7.22 6.45 -19.21
N GLU A 91 5.94 6.79 -19.10
CA GLU A 91 5.37 7.71 -18.12
C GLU A 91 5.61 7.24 -16.68
N LEU A 92 5.80 5.93 -16.47
CA LEU A 92 6.04 5.34 -15.15
C LEU A 92 7.53 5.30 -14.77
N TYR A 93 8.43 5.74 -15.65
CA TYR A 93 9.88 5.73 -15.38
C TYR A 93 10.33 6.94 -14.55
N GLU A 94 9.51 7.99 -14.51
CA GLU A 94 9.74 9.15 -13.66
C GLU A 94 8.94 9.00 -12.36
N TYR A 95 9.61 9.19 -11.22
CA TYR A 95 9.04 8.83 -9.92
C TYR A 95 7.80 9.66 -9.54
N LYS A 96 7.73 10.94 -9.90
CA LYS A 96 6.54 11.77 -9.62
C LYS A 96 5.36 11.32 -10.45
N SER A 97 5.58 11.03 -11.73
CA SER A 97 4.57 10.57 -12.67
C SER A 97 4.04 9.20 -12.27
N CYS A 98 4.92 8.30 -11.82
CA CYS A 98 4.54 7.00 -11.25
C CYS A 98 3.70 7.16 -9.96
N ALA A 99 4.14 8.01 -9.02
CA ALA A 99 3.39 8.27 -7.79
C ALA A 99 2.01 8.88 -8.06
N ARG A 100 1.94 9.82 -9.02
CA ARG A 100 0.69 10.46 -9.45
C ARG A 100 -0.25 9.45 -10.12
N PHE A 101 0.28 8.57 -10.97
CA PHE A 101 -0.50 7.48 -11.54
C PHE A 101 -1.15 6.60 -10.46
N LEU A 102 -0.41 6.22 -9.41
CA LEU A 102 -1.03 5.45 -8.32
C LEU A 102 -2.09 6.29 -7.58
N ALA A 103 -1.82 7.55 -7.28
CA ALA A 103 -2.77 8.42 -6.57
C ALA A 103 -4.09 8.64 -7.34
N ASP A 104 -4.00 8.78 -8.66
CA ASP A 104 -5.12 9.13 -9.53
C ASP A 104 -5.96 7.89 -9.92
N PHE A 105 -5.32 6.73 -10.12
CA PHE A 105 -5.99 5.53 -10.66
C PHE A 105 -6.28 4.43 -9.62
N PHE A 106 -5.73 4.51 -8.40
CA PHE A 106 -5.96 3.49 -7.38
C PHE A 106 -6.96 3.97 -6.32
N ASN A 107 -7.84 3.04 -5.92
CA ASN A 107 -8.74 3.26 -4.81
C ASN A 107 -8.00 3.07 -3.49
N TYR A 108 -8.11 4.06 -2.61
CA TYR A 108 -7.48 4.02 -1.29
C TYR A 108 -8.42 3.38 -0.28
N ASP A 109 -7.96 2.31 0.38
CA ASP A 109 -8.66 1.68 1.49
C ASP A 109 -8.04 2.12 2.81
N GLU A 110 -8.86 2.71 3.70
CA GLU A 110 -8.37 3.10 5.02
C GLU A 110 -8.08 1.86 5.88
N LEU A 111 -7.04 1.95 6.72
CA LEU A 111 -6.78 0.92 7.72
C LEU A 111 -7.89 0.91 8.78
N HIS A 112 -8.39 -0.29 9.06
CA HIS A 112 -9.40 -0.52 10.07
C HIS A 112 -8.93 -1.66 10.99
N PRO A 113 -8.62 -1.36 12.26
CA PRO A 113 -8.56 -0.02 12.87
C PRO A 113 -7.31 0.78 12.43
N ALA A 114 -7.42 2.12 12.42
CA ALA A 114 -6.40 3.02 11.85
C ALA A 114 -5.09 3.12 12.66
N ASP A 115 -5.09 2.63 13.90
CA ASP A 115 -3.97 2.65 14.83
C ASP A 115 -3.16 1.34 14.81
N ARG A 116 -3.49 0.39 13.93
CA ARG A 116 -2.84 -0.92 13.85
C ARG A 116 -2.26 -1.18 12.47
N TYR A 117 -1.30 -2.08 12.43
CA TYR A 117 -0.76 -2.61 11.19
C TYR A 117 -1.79 -3.49 10.47
N PRO A 118 -1.70 -3.59 9.12
CA PRO A 118 -2.61 -4.43 8.36
C PRO A 118 -2.40 -5.91 8.71
N THR A 119 -3.50 -6.65 8.78
CA THR A 119 -3.50 -8.09 9.05
C THR A 119 -2.92 -8.91 7.89
N VAL A 120 -2.96 -8.36 6.68
CA VAL A 120 -2.49 -8.98 5.44
C VAL A 120 -1.75 -7.93 4.60
N VAL A 121 -0.60 -8.32 4.06
CA VAL A 121 0.18 -7.53 3.09
C VAL A 121 0.25 -8.30 1.78
N PRO A 122 -0.59 -7.95 0.78
CA PRO A 122 -0.62 -8.58 -0.52
C PRO A 122 0.66 -8.32 -1.32
N ALA A 123 0.95 -9.19 -2.30
CA ALA A 123 2.03 -8.93 -3.25
C ALA A 123 1.74 -7.68 -4.11
N PRO A 124 2.77 -6.93 -4.55
CA PRO A 124 2.61 -5.78 -5.44
C PRO A 124 1.76 -6.08 -6.68
N ALA A 125 1.94 -7.25 -7.29
CA ALA A 125 1.17 -7.69 -8.45
C ALA A 125 -0.33 -7.81 -8.17
N SER A 126 -0.70 -8.25 -6.96
CA SER A 126 -2.10 -8.38 -6.54
C SER A 126 -2.74 -7.00 -6.34
N VAL A 127 -2.00 -6.06 -5.73
CA VAL A 127 -2.43 -4.66 -5.58
C VAL A 127 -2.61 -3.98 -6.94
N LEU A 128 -1.66 -4.16 -7.86
CA LEU A 128 -1.74 -3.63 -9.23
C LEU A 128 -2.98 -4.16 -9.98
N ASN A 129 -3.31 -5.44 -9.80
CA ASN A 129 -4.49 -6.05 -10.43
C ASN A 129 -5.81 -5.56 -9.82
N TRP A 130 -5.84 -5.34 -8.49
CA TRP A 130 -7.04 -4.84 -7.82
C TRP A 130 -7.25 -3.34 -8.02
N GLN A 131 -6.19 -2.59 -8.36
CA GLN A 131 -6.18 -1.12 -8.41
C GLN A 131 -6.75 -0.51 -7.12
N ALA A 132 -6.48 -1.17 -6.00
CA ALA A 132 -7.02 -0.81 -4.70
C ALA A 132 -6.14 -1.36 -3.57
N GLY A 133 -5.92 -0.57 -2.53
CA GLY A 133 -5.11 -0.96 -1.39
C GLY A 133 -5.00 0.13 -0.35
N ASP A 134 -4.43 -0.23 0.80
CA ASP A 134 -4.14 0.72 1.87
C ASP A 134 -2.77 1.42 1.68
N CYS A 135 -2.37 2.23 2.66
CA CYS A 135 -1.12 2.98 2.56
C CYS A 135 0.13 2.08 2.50
N PHE A 136 0.11 0.88 3.09
CA PHE A 136 1.20 -0.08 2.99
C PHE A 136 1.22 -0.70 1.60
N ASP A 137 0.06 -1.15 1.12
CA ASP A 137 -0.11 -1.78 -0.19
C ASP A 137 0.36 -0.87 -1.32
N LEU A 138 -0.10 0.39 -1.32
CA LEU A 138 0.26 1.38 -2.34
C LEU A 138 1.73 1.80 -2.26
N SER A 139 2.29 1.93 -1.05
CA SER A 139 3.72 2.24 -0.88
C SER A 139 4.61 1.11 -1.38
N ILE A 140 4.25 -0.14 -1.09
CA ILE A 140 4.97 -1.34 -1.55
C ILE A 140 4.84 -1.48 -3.08
N ALA A 141 3.66 -1.23 -3.65
CA ALA A 141 3.45 -1.24 -5.10
C ALA A 141 4.29 -0.15 -5.80
N LEU A 142 4.31 1.07 -5.26
CA LEU A 142 5.12 2.17 -5.80
C LEU A 142 6.61 1.84 -5.75
N ALA A 143 7.12 1.42 -4.58
CA ALA A 143 8.53 1.05 -4.44
C ALA A 143 8.91 -0.10 -5.38
N SER A 144 8.04 -1.10 -5.52
CA SER A 144 8.20 -2.21 -6.47
C SER A 144 8.35 -1.73 -7.92
N LEU A 145 7.55 -0.75 -8.36
CA LEU A 145 7.64 -0.14 -9.70
C LEU A 145 8.94 0.66 -9.86
N LEU A 146 9.29 1.50 -8.88
CA LEU A 146 10.48 2.34 -8.92
C LEU A 146 11.78 1.51 -8.93
N ILE A 147 11.85 0.45 -8.13
CA ILE A 147 12.97 -0.50 -8.17
C ILE A 147 13.04 -1.17 -9.54
N GLY A 148 11.89 -1.50 -10.14
CA GLY A 148 11.80 -2.11 -11.48
C GLY A 148 12.39 -1.26 -12.60
N VAL A 149 12.35 0.07 -12.48
CA VAL A 149 12.93 1.02 -13.45
C VAL A 149 14.33 1.52 -13.03
N GLY A 150 14.86 1.03 -11.91
CA GLY A 150 16.25 1.24 -11.47
C GLY A 150 16.47 2.28 -10.37
N TYR A 151 15.42 2.76 -9.69
CA TYR A 151 15.61 3.61 -8.50
C TYR A 151 15.97 2.78 -7.28
N ASP A 152 16.74 3.38 -6.39
CA ASP A 152 16.90 2.93 -5.01
C ASP A 152 15.72 3.44 -4.18
N ALA A 153 14.69 2.61 -4.01
CA ALA A 153 13.46 2.96 -3.30
C ALA A 153 13.22 2.01 -2.13
N TYR A 154 12.69 2.56 -1.04
CA TYR A 154 12.41 1.84 0.20
C TYR A 154 11.06 2.28 0.78
N CYS A 155 10.41 1.39 1.53
CA CYS A 155 9.18 1.69 2.25
C CYS A 155 9.48 1.97 3.73
N VAL A 156 8.86 3.01 4.28
CA VAL A 156 8.93 3.36 5.70
C VAL A 156 7.52 3.40 6.27
N SER A 157 7.34 2.92 7.49
CA SER A 157 6.08 3.03 8.21
C SER A 157 6.20 3.98 9.40
N GLY A 158 5.11 4.68 9.71
CA GLY A 158 5.05 5.69 10.77
C GLY A 158 3.64 6.22 10.96
N PHE A 159 3.51 7.31 11.71
CA PHE A 159 2.22 7.94 12.00
C PHE A 159 1.96 9.13 11.09
N ALA A 160 0.72 9.26 10.63
CA ALA A 160 0.27 10.40 9.85
C ALA A 160 -1.00 11.01 10.48
N PRO A 161 -1.23 12.34 10.32
CA PRO A 161 -2.48 12.97 10.72
C PRO A 161 -3.70 12.34 10.06
N ARG A 162 -4.83 12.32 10.79
CA ARG A 162 -6.07 11.67 10.34
C ARG A 162 -6.54 12.10 8.95
N PHE A 163 -6.44 13.38 8.61
CA PHE A 163 -6.89 13.88 7.31
C PHE A 163 -6.11 13.27 6.13
N ILE A 164 -4.85 12.85 6.36
CA ILE A 164 -4.04 12.14 5.37
C ILE A 164 -4.51 10.68 5.30
N THR A 165 -4.64 10.02 6.47
CA THR A 165 -4.96 8.60 6.54
C THR A 165 -6.38 8.26 6.09
N THR A 166 -7.28 9.25 6.05
CA THR A 166 -8.67 9.10 5.55
C THR A 166 -8.87 9.71 4.16
N ARG A 167 -7.79 10.04 3.44
CA ARG A 167 -7.82 10.71 2.12
C ARG A 167 -8.83 11.88 2.09
N ASN A 168 -8.80 12.73 3.12
CA ASN A 168 -9.76 13.82 3.20
C ASN A 168 -9.32 14.98 2.32
N GLU A 169 -9.89 15.05 1.13
CA GLU A 169 -9.63 16.09 0.13
C GLU A 169 -10.59 17.29 0.23
N ALA A 170 -11.37 17.42 1.30
CA ALA A 170 -12.37 18.50 1.44
C ALA A 170 -11.76 19.92 1.46
N ARG A 171 -10.44 20.05 1.61
CA ARG A 171 -9.69 21.31 1.55
C ARG A 171 -8.74 21.39 0.35
N SER A 172 -8.74 20.39 -0.51
CA SER A 172 -7.95 20.40 -1.74
C SER A 172 -8.59 21.34 -2.75
N ALA A 173 -7.77 22.03 -3.54
CA ALA A 173 -8.26 22.86 -4.63
C ALA A 173 -9.01 21.99 -5.65
N CYS A 174 -10.13 22.48 -6.18
CA CYS A 174 -10.90 21.75 -7.17
C CYS A 174 -10.16 21.82 -8.52
N PRO A 175 -9.71 20.70 -9.09
CA PRO A 175 -8.94 20.73 -10.34
C PRO A 175 -9.68 21.42 -11.49
N GLN A 176 -11.01 21.34 -11.49
CA GLN A 176 -11.86 21.96 -12.52
C GLN A 176 -11.91 23.49 -12.39
N LEU A 177 -11.93 24.02 -11.17
CA LEU A 177 -11.95 25.47 -10.96
C LEU A 177 -10.59 26.11 -11.25
N ASP A 178 -9.48 25.40 -11.02
CA ASP A 178 -8.14 25.91 -11.31
C ASP A 178 -7.84 25.93 -12.82
N ALA A 179 -8.34 24.94 -13.59
CA ALA A 179 -8.22 24.93 -15.05
C ALA A 179 -8.94 26.12 -15.69
N ASP A 180 -10.17 26.42 -15.23
CA ASP A 180 -10.95 27.57 -15.70
C ASP A 180 -10.25 28.91 -15.36
N ILE A 181 -9.56 29.00 -14.22
CA ILE A 181 -8.82 30.21 -13.80
C ILE A 181 -7.52 30.39 -14.61
N GLU A 182 -6.86 29.31 -15.04
CA GLU A 182 -5.68 29.40 -15.92
C GLU A 182 -6.06 29.78 -17.35
N GLU A 183 -7.13 29.20 -17.92
CA GLU A 183 -7.65 29.57 -19.25
C GLU A 183 -8.06 31.06 -19.30
N THR A 184 -8.75 31.56 -18.27
CA THR A 184 -9.18 32.97 -18.21
C THR A 184 -7.99 33.94 -18.17
N LYS A 185 -6.85 33.55 -17.58
CA LYS A 185 -5.64 34.40 -17.51
C LYS A 185 -4.85 34.43 -18.81
N GLU A 186 -5.00 33.43 -19.67
CA GLU A 186 -4.38 33.41 -21.01
C GLU A 186 -5.18 34.23 -22.02
N GLU A 187 -6.52 34.22 -21.94
CA GLU A 187 -7.40 35.05 -22.77
C GLU A 187 -7.20 36.56 -22.50
N ASP A 188 -7.08 36.97 -21.23
CA ASP A 188 -6.85 38.38 -20.85
C ASP A 188 -5.48 38.92 -21.30
N LYS A 189 -4.50 38.06 -21.61
CA LYS A 189 -3.18 38.48 -22.12
C LYS A 189 -3.14 38.70 -23.63
N GLN A 190 -4.05 38.10 -24.40
CA GLN A 190 -4.08 38.26 -25.86
C GLN A 190 -4.81 39.53 -26.31
N ASP A 191 -5.82 40.00 -25.55
CA ASP A 191 -6.63 41.17 -25.92
C ASP A 191 -5.99 42.54 -25.59
N GLY A 192 -4.85 42.57 -24.88
CA GLY A 192 -4.15 43.80 -24.51
C GLY A 192 -3.17 44.37 -25.55
N SER A 193 -2.93 43.69 -26.68
CA SER A 193 -1.87 44.06 -27.64
C SER A 193 -2.33 44.76 -28.92
N GLY A 194 -3.62 45.07 -29.07
CA GLY A 194 -4.20 45.55 -30.32
C GLY A 194 -4.93 46.89 -30.23
N ARG A 195 -4.25 47.98 -29.85
CA ARG A 195 -4.65 49.36 -30.22
C ARG A 195 -3.49 50.33 -29.95
N SER A 196 -2.73 50.62 -31.01
CA SER A 196 -1.89 51.80 -31.16
C SER A 196 -2.33 52.54 -32.42
#